data_AF-A0A0F8ZCD2-F1
#
_entry.id   AF-A0A0F8ZCD2-F1
#
_cell.length_a   1.000
_cell.length_b   1.000
_cell.length_c   1.000
_cell.angle_alpha   90.00
_cell.angle_beta   90.00
_cell.angle_gamma   90.00
#
_symmetry.space_group_name_H-M   'P 1'
#
loop_
_entity.id
_entity.type
_entity.pdbx_description
1 polymer ?
#
loop_
_entity_poly.entity_id
_entity_poly.type
_entity_poly.pdbx_seq_one_letter_code
_entity_poly.pdbx_strand_id
1 'polypeptide(L)'
;MSNIYEIICPGDLQNSIQSLVTKKTSKGYSVHIKSVEDFGDPLDHEACRNFILQRNPRYYLLVGDYDRMPSYPLSDHSSDAYYGMTEIDKVPQIPFGRLSSNDPAIIGEICNRLANYESGGNGNWTKNVILTGWLPRSSQQFATQSDAGWECVEAIGNHFNIIKRFENNESASGEHIPLARAEWEVDNTSKADLIKAINSGALIIRYLGHGTSGSWENIGKKDVDIDEKFNIGDIDTLTVGNKHPFVISASCSTGSITPDIAFGEKWLVD
;
A
#
# COMPACT_ATOMS: atom_id res chain seq x y z
N MET A 1 -13.45 20.82 9.12
CA MET A 1 -12.83 19.55 9.56
C MET A 1 -11.80 19.90 10.62
N SER A 2 -11.58 19.02 11.61
CA SER A 2 -10.52 19.18 12.62
C SER A 2 -9.15 19.36 11.94
N ASN A 3 -8.19 20.03 12.60
CA ASN A 3 -6.77 20.07 12.18
C ASN A 3 -5.89 19.15 13.02
N ILE A 4 -6.50 18.33 13.88
CA ILE A 4 -5.79 17.39 14.75
C ILE A 4 -5.26 16.23 13.90
N TYR A 5 -4.01 15.85 14.15
CA TYR A 5 -3.39 14.64 13.66
C TYR A 5 -2.99 13.80 14.88
N GLU A 6 -3.70 12.70 15.12
CA GLU A 6 -3.48 11.85 16.30
C GLU A 6 -2.50 10.72 15.95
N ILE A 7 -1.50 10.50 16.78
CA ILE A 7 -0.55 9.39 16.61
C ILE A 7 -0.64 8.49 17.85
N ILE A 8 -1.01 7.23 17.65
CA ILE A 8 -0.98 6.21 18.70
C ILE A 8 0.29 5.38 18.51
N CYS A 9 1.19 5.40 19.49
CA CYS A 9 2.56 4.90 19.33
C CYS A 9 3.08 4.33 20.66
N PRO A 10 3.74 3.17 20.69
CA PRO A 10 4.45 2.69 21.86
C PRO A 10 5.42 3.74 22.40
N GLY A 11 5.55 3.81 23.72
CA GLY A 11 6.25 4.91 24.40
C GLY A 11 7.71 5.07 23.97
N ASP A 12 8.40 3.96 23.74
CA ASP A 12 9.81 3.92 23.31
C ASP A 12 10.03 4.29 21.83
N LEU A 13 9.00 4.21 20.98
CA LEU A 13 9.06 4.60 19.56
C LEU A 13 8.77 6.09 19.32
N GLN A 14 8.33 6.84 20.35
CA GLN A 14 7.94 8.25 20.19
C GLN A 14 9.09 9.15 19.71
N ASN A 15 10.34 8.81 20.04
CA ASN A 15 11.51 9.55 19.55
C ASN A 15 11.75 9.33 18.05
N SER A 16 11.37 8.17 17.51
CA SER A 16 11.58 7.83 16.09
C SER A 16 10.62 8.57 15.16
N ILE A 17 9.46 9.01 15.64
CA ILE A 17 8.43 9.66 14.80
C ILE A 17 8.60 11.18 14.66
N GLN A 18 9.62 11.77 15.31
CA GLN A 18 9.72 13.23 15.48
C GLN A 18 9.90 14.02 14.17
N SER A 19 10.54 13.43 13.16
CA SER A 19 10.67 14.07 11.85
C SER A 19 9.31 14.22 11.16
N LEU A 20 8.46 13.20 11.24
CA LEU A 20 7.10 13.24 10.72
C LEU A 20 6.24 14.21 11.52
N VAL A 21 6.33 14.20 12.85
CA VAL A 21 5.64 15.16 13.74
C VAL A 21 6.00 16.59 13.33
N THR A 22 7.29 16.90 13.21
CA THR A 22 7.77 18.23 12.80
C THR A 22 7.23 18.64 11.44
N LYS A 23 7.25 17.71 10.45
CA LYS A 23 6.72 18.00 9.11
C LYS A 23 5.21 18.22 9.11
N LYS A 24 4.43 17.43 9.86
CA LYS A 24 2.96 17.61 9.92
C LYS A 24 2.62 18.91 10.65
N THR A 25 3.33 19.24 11.73
CA THR A 25 3.18 20.52 12.43
C THR A 25 3.50 21.71 11.51
N SER A 26 4.57 21.65 10.71
CA SER A 26 4.89 22.73 9.77
C SER A 26 3.89 22.88 8.62
N LYS A 27 3.11 21.82 8.34
CA LYS A 27 1.95 21.85 7.42
C LYS A 27 0.66 22.37 8.08
N GLY A 28 0.69 22.78 9.34
CA GLY A 28 -0.45 23.37 10.06
C GLY A 28 -1.34 22.38 10.81
N TYR A 29 -0.90 21.13 10.97
CA TYR A 29 -1.60 20.16 11.83
C TYR A 29 -1.26 20.39 13.30
N SER A 30 -2.24 20.24 14.19
CA SER A 30 -2.01 20.05 15.62
C SER A 30 -1.73 18.57 15.86
N VAL A 31 -0.45 18.20 15.98
CA VAL A 31 -0.04 16.80 16.15
C VAL A 31 -0.06 16.42 17.62
N HIS A 32 -0.75 15.35 17.96
CA HIS A 32 -0.80 14.77 19.30
C HIS A 32 -0.28 13.35 19.26
N ILE A 33 0.46 12.96 20.31
CA ILE A 33 1.02 11.62 20.45
C ILE A 33 0.43 11.03 21.73
N LYS A 34 -0.08 9.81 21.64
CA LYS A 34 -0.64 9.04 22.74
C LYS A 34 0.07 7.69 22.83
N SER A 35 0.48 7.31 24.03
CA SER A 35 1.14 6.02 24.25
C SER A 35 0.13 4.88 24.07
N VAL A 36 0.53 3.77 23.43
CA VAL A 36 -0.33 2.57 23.38
C VAL A 36 -0.61 2.06 24.80
N GLU A 37 0.41 2.12 25.66
CA GLU A 37 0.39 1.66 27.05
C GLU A 37 -0.65 2.41 27.92
N ASP A 38 -1.07 3.60 27.50
CA ASP A 38 -2.14 4.35 28.18
C ASP A 38 -3.53 3.71 28.04
N PHE A 39 -3.66 2.74 27.13
CA PHE A 39 -4.88 1.96 26.90
C PHE A 39 -4.79 0.54 27.50
N GLY A 40 -3.73 0.23 28.24
CA GLY A 40 -3.54 -1.08 28.88
C GLY A 40 -2.62 -2.02 28.11
N ASP A 41 -2.26 -3.11 28.80
CA ASP A 41 -1.42 -4.19 28.30
C ASP A 41 -2.03 -5.55 28.77
N PRO A 42 -2.70 -6.31 27.88
CA PRO A 42 -2.86 -6.06 26.44
C PRO A 42 -3.77 -4.84 26.15
N LEU A 43 -3.67 -4.31 24.93
CA LEU A 43 -4.42 -3.13 24.46
C LEU A 43 -5.94 -3.30 24.67
N ASP A 44 -6.56 -2.36 25.40
CA ASP A 44 -8.01 -2.17 25.38
C ASP A 44 -8.41 -1.44 24.08
N HIS A 45 -8.83 -2.24 23.10
CA HIS A 45 -9.27 -1.74 21.79
C HIS A 45 -10.45 -0.77 21.89
N GLU A 46 -11.38 -1.00 22.82
CA GLU A 46 -12.56 -0.16 22.98
C GLU A 46 -12.17 1.19 23.58
N ALA A 47 -11.28 1.21 24.59
CA ALA A 47 -10.75 2.45 25.15
C ALA A 47 -9.99 3.27 24.10
N CYS A 48 -9.14 2.62 23.28
CA CYS A 48 -8.40 3.27 22.20
C CYS A 48 -9.34 3.87 21.15
N ARG A 49 -10.33 3.10 20.69
CA ARG A 49 -11.36 3.56 19.74
C ARG A 49 -12.17 4.73 20.32
N ASN A 50 -12.64 4.62 21.55
CA ASN A 50 -13.43 5.67 22.19
C ASN A 50 -12.61 6.97 22.32
N PHE A 51 -11.33 6.87 22.65
CA PHE A 51 -10.43 8.03 22.67
C PHE A 51 -10.33 8.70 21.29
N ILE A 52 -10.07 7.93 20.22
CA ILE A 52 -9.95 8.46 18.85
C ILE A 52 -11.26 9.14 18.42
N LEU A 53 -12.41 8.50 18.62
CA LEU A 53 -13.72 9.03 18.25
C LEU A 53 -14.07 10.31 19.03
N GLN A 54 -13.77 10.36 20.33
CA GLN A 54 -13.98 11.55 21.16
C GLN A 54 -13.06 12.71 20.75
N ARG A 55 -11.81 12.40 20.39
CA ARG A 55 -10.82 13.38 19.89
C ARG A 55 -11.21 13.95 18.53
N ASN A 56 -11.94 13.17 17.73
CA ASN A 56 -12.38 13.50 16.36
C ASN A 56 -11.25 14.13 15.52
N PRO A 57 -10.09 13.45 15.38
CA PRO A 57 -8.98 13.96 14.61
C PRO A 57 -9.30 13.94 13.11
N ARG A 58 -8.53 14.71 12.33
CA ARG A 58 -8.61 14.64 10.86
C ARG A 58 -8.04 13.35 10.32
N TYR A 59 -6.97 12.87 10.96
CA TYR A 59 -6.28 11.63 10.65
C TYR A 59 -5.82 11.01 11.97
N TYR A 60 -5.84 9.68 12.06
CA TYR A 60 -5.03 8.97 13.04
C TYR A 60 -3.96 8.10 12.37
N LEU A 61 -2.80 8.01 13.00
CA LEU A 61 -1.70 7.17 12.56
C LEU A 61 -1.34 6.20 13.69
N LEU A 62 -1.35 4.91 13.37
CA LEU A 62 -0.88 3.86 14.26
C LEU A 62 0.61 3.61 14.01
N VAL A 63 1.38 3.40 15.05
CA VAL A 63 2.82 3.09 14.96
C VAL A 63 3.10 1.88 15.83
N GLY A 64 3.88 0.93 15.32
CA GLY A 64 4.13 -0.35 15.97
C GLY A 64 3.57 -1.52 15.15
N ASP A 65 4.12 -2.70 15.40
CA ASP A 65 3.73 -3.95 14.73
C ASP A 65 2.61 -4.70 15.51
N TYR A 66 2.26 -5.90 15.05
CA TYR A 66 1.10 -6.70 15.50
C TYR A 66 1.02 -6.91 17.02
N ASP A 67 2.14 -7.01 17.72
CA ASP A 67 2.26 -7.31 19.14
C ASP A 67 2.21 -6.05 20.02
N ARG A 68 2.75 -4.93 19.52
CA ARG A 68 2.86 -3.67 20.27
C ARG A 68 1.78 -2.65 19.95
N MET A 69 1.13 -2.79 18.80
CA MET A 69 -0.07 -2.07 18.43
C MET A 69 -0.96 -3.07 17.69
N PRO A 70 -1.72 -3.93 18.38
CA PRO A 70 -2.55 -4.93 17.69
C PRO A 70 -3.68 -4.28 16.89
N SER A 71 -3.97 -4.84 15.71
CA SER A 71 -5.20 -4.53 14.97
C SER A 71 -6.40 -5.19 15.66
N TYR A 72 -7.60 -4.61 15.52
CA TYR A 72 -8.79 -5.19 16.15
C TYR A 72 -9.14 -6.55 15.50
N PRO A 73 -9.32 -7.63 16.27
CA PRO A 73 -9.66 -8.93 15.73
C PRO A 73 -11.12 -8.98 15.27
N LEU A 74 -11.33 -9.36 14.01
CA LEU A 74 -12.62 -9.76 13.43
C LEU A 74 -12.64 -11.28 13.25
N SER A 75 -13.74 -11.83 12.72
CA SER A 75 -13.97 -13.28 12.65
C SER A 75 -12.88 -14.07 11.90
N ASP A 76 -12.31 -13.48 10.85
CA ASP A 76 -11.43 -14.13 9.88
C ASP A 76 -10.20 -13.28 9.51
N HIS A 77 -10.13 -12.06 10.03
CA HIS A 77 -9.04 -11.11 9.78
C HIS A 77 -8.95 -10.10 10.92
N SER A 78 -7.94 -9.22 10.89
CA SER A 78 -7.83 -8.08 11.80
C SER A 78 -7.96 -6.77 11.03
N SER A 79 -8.36 -5.69 11.69
CA SER A 79 -8.56 -4.40 11.04
C SER A 79 -8.24 -3.21 11.92
N ASP A 80 -7.41 -2.31 11.41
CA ASP A 80 -7.17 -0.98 12.01
C ASP A 80 -8.33 0.00 11.73
N ALA A 81 -9.23 -0.33 10.80
CA ALA A 81 -10.39 0.52 10.50
C ALA A 81 -11.34 0.64 11.69
N TYR A 82 -11.37 -0.38 12.56
CA TYR A 82 -12.17 -0.41 13.78
C TYR A 82 -12.04 0.87 14.62
N TYR A 83 -10.82 1.39 14.76
CA TYR A 83 -10.54 2.55 15.60
C TYR A 83 -11.19 3.86 15.10
N GLY A 84 -11.51 3.94 13.80
CA GLY A 84 -12.20 5.07 13.18
C GLY A 84 -13.70 4.85 12.96
N MET A 85 -14.25 3.68 13.32
CA MET A 85 -15.65 3.33 13.09
C MET A 85 -16.54 3.80 14.24
N THR A 86 -17.64 4.52 13.98
CA THR A 86 -18.62 4.90 15.02
C THR A 86 -19.52 3.74 15.44
N GLU A 87 -19.71 2.77 14.55
CA GLU A 87 -20.40 1.50 14.77
C GLU A 87 -19.60 0.40 14.07
N ILE A 88 -19.55 -0.79 14.65
CA ILE A 88 -18.91 -1.96 14.03
C ILE A 88 -19.59 -2.23 12.66
N ASP A 89 -18.81 -2.67 11.67
CA ASP A 89 -19.26 -2.96 10.29
C ASP A 89 -19.69 -1.74 9.46
N LYS A 90 -19.31 -0.52 9.86
CA LYS A 90 -19.46 0.69 9.04
C LYS A 90 -18.14 1.13 8.44
N VAL A 91 -18.23 1.96 7.39
CA VAL A 91 -17.05 2.63 6.83
C VAL A 91 -16.42 3.50 7.94
N PRO A 92 -15.09 3.45 8.14
CA PRO A 92 -14.40 4.30 9.11
C PRO A 92 -14.65 5.78 8.76
N GLN A 93 -14.99 6.57 9.78
CA GLN A 93 -15.31 7.99 9.63
C GLN A 93 -14.06 8.88 9.64
N ILE A 94 -12.95 8.35 10.17
CA ILE A 94 -11.68 9.06 10.27
C ILE A 94 -10.66 8.32 9.40
N PRO A 95 -10.05 8.98 8.40
CA PRO A 95 -8.99 8.40 7.60
C PRO A 95 -7.76 8.04 8.45
N PHE A 96 -7.11 6.93 8.10
CA PHE A 96 -6.06 6.35 8.93
C PHE A 96 -4.94 5.68 8.13
N GLY A 97 -3.86 5.36 8.83
CA GLY A 97 -2.79 4.50 8.34
C GLY A 97 -1.99 3.90 9.49
N ARG A 98 -1.03 3.04 9.15
CA ARG A 98 -0.10 2.41 10.08
C ARG A 98 1.33 2.52 9.56
N LEU A 99 2.28 2.74 10.48
CA LEU A 99 3.71 2.46 10.28
C LEU A 99 4.05 1.19 11.07
N SER A 100 4.12 0.05 10.39
CA SER A 100 4.29 -1.25 11.04
C SER A 100 5.77 -1.60 11.13
N SER A 101 6.31 -1.55 12.36
CA SER A 101 7.62 -2.04 12.76
C SER A 101 7.80 -1.73 14.24
N ASN A 102 8.52 -2.61 14.95
CA ASN A 102 8.95 -2.36 16.32
C ASN A 102 10.41 -1.88 16.42
N ASP A 103 11.11 -1.78 15.28
CA ASP A 103 12.48 -1.27 15.24
C ASP A 103 12.48 0.26 15.19
N PRO A 104 13.02 0.95 16.22
CA PRO A 104 13.09 2.41 16.25
C PRO A 104 13.83 3.02 15.05
N ALA A 105 14.83 2.33 14.49
CA ALA A 105 15.59 2.82 13.35
C ALA A 105 14.74 2.77 12.07
N ILE A 106 14.03 1.67 11.82
CA ILE A 106 13.12 1.52 10.68
C ILE A 106 12.01 2.57 10.73
N ILE A 107 11.36 2.76 11.89
CA ILE A 107 10.33 3.81 12.05
C ILE A 107 10.92 5.20 11.77
N GLY A 108 12.12 5.49 12.29
CA GLY A 108 12.81 6.75 12.04
C GLY A 108 13.08 7.00 10.56
N GLU A 109 13.54 5.99 9.84
CA GLU A 109 13.78 6.05 8.40
C GLU A 109 12.49 6.28 7.60
N ILE A 110 11.43 5.53 7.89
CA ILE A 110 10.12 5.71 7.25
C ILE A 110 9.60 7.13 7.50
N CYS A 111 9.64 7.61 8.74
CA CYS A 111 9.23 8.96 9.09
C CYS A 111 10.05 10.04 8.37
N ASN A 112 11.37 9.85 8.25
CA ASN A 112 12.24 10.74 7.49
C ASN A 112 11.90 10.75 6.00
N ARG A 113 11.67 9.58 5.39
CA ARG A 113 11.23 9.47 3.99
C ARG A 113 9.91 10.20 3.78
N LEU A 114 8.90 9.94 4.60
CA LEU A 114 7.58 10.60 4.52
C LEU A 114 7.64 12.11 4.75
N ALA A 115 8.49 12.57 5.67
CA ALA A 115 8.67 13.99 5.96
C ALA A 115 9.24 14.77 4.75
N ASN A 116 10.08 14.11 3.96
CA ASN A 116 10.82 14.70 2.86
C ASN A 116 10.29 14.33 1.47
N TYR A 117 9.31 13.43 1.37
CA TYR A 117 8.83 12.86 0.10
C TYR A 117 8.50 13.93 -0.96
N GLU A 118 7.71 14.94 -0.59
CA GLU A 118 7.30 16.03 -1.49
C GLU A 118 8.45 16.96 -1.90
N SER A 119 9.53 17.00 -1.12
CA SER A 119 10.71 17.82 -1.39
C SER A 119 11.82 17.04 -2.11
N GLY A 120 11.75 15.70 -2.10
CA GLY A 120 12.81 14.81 -2.56
C GLY A 120 12.74 14.36 -4.03
N GLY A 121 11.63 14.60 -4.73
CA GLY A 121 11.39 14.02 -6.06
C GLY A 121 10.90 15.01 -7.12
N ASN A 122 11.83 15.66 -7.85
CA ASN A 122 11.51 16.38 -9.10
C ASN A 122 11.96 15.61 -10.36
N GLY A 123 12.26 14.31 -10.23
CA GLY A 123 12.71 13.47 -11.33
C GLY A 123 11.55 12.97 -12.20
N ASN A 124 11.85 12.56 -13.44
CA ASN A 124 10.85 12.03 -14.38
C ASN A 124 10.04 10.86 -13.83
N TRP A 125 10.55 10.13 -12.83
CA TRP A 125 9.85 9.03 -12.17
C TRP A 125 8.51 9.45 -11.56
N THR A 126 8.34 10.70 -11.15
CA THR A 126 7.07 11.20 -10.59
C THR A 126 5.96 11.32 -11.63
N LYS A 127 6.31 11.22 -12.91
CA LYS A 127 5.35 11.19 -14.03
C LYS A 127 5.07 9.76 -14.50
N ASN A 128 5.81 8.77 -14.00
CA ASN A 128 5.71 7.38 -14.45
C ASN A 128 4.76 6.58 -13.55
N VAL A 129 4.04 5.62 -14.13
CA VAL A 129 3.23 4.64 -13.39
C VAL A 129 3.44 3.23 -13.92
N ILE A 130 3.29 2.25 -13.03
CA ILE A 130 3.27 0.83 -13.33
C ILE A 130 1.88 0.31 -13.01
N LEU A 131 1.19 -0.26 -14.00
CA LEU A 131 -0.16 -0.78 -13.87
C LEU A 131 -0.15 -2.28 -14.19
N THR A 132 -0.07 -3.11 -13.15
CA THR A 132 0.22 -4.55 -13.22
C THR A 132 -0.88 -5.43 -12.62
N GLY A 133 -0.84 -6.72 -12.94
CA GLY A 133 -1.83 -7.75 -12.55
C GLY A 133 -3.12 -7.69 -13.36
N TRP A 134 -3.84 -8.82 -13.42
CA TRP A 134 -5.22 -8.87 -13.90
C TRP A 134 -5.96 -10.14 -13.42
N LEU A 135 -7.23 -10.01 -13.05
CA LEU A 135 -8.17 -11.11 -12.86
C LEU A 135 -9.54 -10.73 -13.43
N PRO A 136 -10.09 -11.47 -14.43
CA PRO A 136 -11.44 -11.21 -14.90
C PRO A 136 -12.44 -11.57 -13.80
N ARG A 137 -13.47 -10.74 -13.64
CA ARG A 137 -14.55 -10.94 -12.66
C ARG A 137 -15.50 -12.09 -13.03
N SER A 138 -15.38 -12.65 -14.23
CA SER A 138 -16.28 -13.68 -14.76
C SER A 138 -15.51 -14.74 -15.57
N SER A 139 -16.19 -15.84 -15.90
CA SER A 139 -15.68 -16.84 -16.85
C SER A 139 -15.47 -16.28 -18.27
N GLN A 140 -15.86 -15.02 -18.53
CA GLN A 140 -15.57 -14.36 -19.78
C GLN A 140 -14.08 -14.07 -19.84
N GLN A 141 -13.45 -14.65 -20.84
CA GLN A 141 -12.04 -14.49 -21.14
C GLN A 141 -11.74 -13.10 -21.72
N PHE A 142 -12.51 -12.05 -21.40
CA PHE A 142 -12.32 -10.74 -22.02
C PHE A 142 -12.60 -9.63 -21.01
N ALA A 143 -11.72 -8.63 -20.94
CA ALA A 143 -11.99 -7.39 -20.22
C ALA A 143 -12.83 -6.45 -21.10
N THR A 144 -13.86 -5.89 -20.51
CA THR A 144 -14.67 -4.84 -21.14
C THR A 144 -14.20 -3.48 -20.64
N GLN A 145 -14.45 -2.41 -21.42
CA GLN A 145 -14.17 -1.04 -20.98
C GLN A 145 -14.95 -0.64 -19.71
N SER A 146 -15.96 -1.42 -19.32
CA SER A 146 -16.73 -1.27 -18.08
C SER A 146 -16.17 -2.02 -16.87
N ASP A 147 -15.05 -2.73 -17.01
CA ASP A 147 -14.42 -3.38 -15.85
C ASP A 147 -13.71 -2.34 -14.97
N ALA A 148 -13.92 -2.41 -13.66
CA ALA A 148 -13.30 -1.49 -12.69
C ALA A 148 -11.75 -1.47 -12.78
N GLY A 149 -11.14 -2.56 -13.24
CA GLY A 149 -9.71 -2.60 -13.55
C GLY A 149 -9.32 -1.64 -14.68
N TRP A 150 -10.14 -1.58 -15.74
CA TRP A 150 -9.93 -0.71 -16.90
C TRP A 150 -10.19 0.76 -16.58
N GLU A 151 -11.29 1.06 -15.88
CA GLU A 151 -11.59 2.44 -15.44
C GLU A 151 -10.43 3.04 -14.64
N CYS A 152 -9.79 2.24 -13.78
CA CYS A 152 -8.59 2.64 -13.05
C CYS A 152 -7.37 2.86 -13.96
N VAL A 153 -7.19 2.04 -15.01
CA VAL A 153 -6.11 2.24 -15.99
C VAL A 153 -6.32 3.53 -16.77
N GLU A 154 -7.53 3.82 -17.23
CA GLU A 154 -7.81 5.08 -17.93
C GLU A 154 -7.68 6.29 -17.01
N ALA A 155 -8.26 6.21 -15.80
CA ALA A 155 -8.22 7.29 -14.83
C ALA A 155 -6.78 7.65 -14.43
N ILE A 156 -5.89 6.66 -14.27
CA ILE A 156 -4.48 6.93 -13.94
C ILE A 156 -3.68 7.22 -15.23
N GLY A 157 -3.81 6.37 -16.24
CA GLY A 157 -3.05 6.43 -17.49
C GLY A 157 -3.21 7.73 -18.28
N ASN A 158 -4.37 8.38 -18.21
CA ASN A 158 -4.58 9.68 -18.87
C ASN A 158 -3.81 10.84 -18.22
N HIS A 159 -3.25 10.63 -17.02
CA HIS A 159 -2.50 11.65 -16.28
C HIS A 159 -1.00 11.34 -16.15
N PHE A 160 -0.56 10.13 -16.50
CA PHE A 160 0.80 9.65 -16.26
C PHE A 160 1.38 8.88 -17.46
N ASN A 161 2.70 8.83 -17.53
CA ASN A 161 3.42 7.96 -18.44
C ASN A 161 3.39 6.52 -17.93
N ILE A 162 2.66 5.64 -18.62
CA ILE A 162 2.63 4.22 -18.29
C ILE A 162 3.94 3.57 -18.78
N ILE A 163 4.84 3.26 -17.86
CA ILE A 163 6.14 2.62 -18.20
C ILE A 163 6.07 1.10 -18.21
N LYS A 164 5.00 0.53 -17.64
CA LYS A 164 4.71 -0.90 -17.68
C LYS A 164 3.21 -1.12 -17.49
N ARG A 165 2.60 -1.90 -18.40
CA ARG A 165 1.22 -2.39 -18.32
C ARG A 165 1.17 -3.87 -18.66
N PHE A 166 0.24 -4.59 -18.05
CA PHE A 166 -0.01 -6.01 -18.37
C PHE A 166 -1.23 -6.25 -19.25
N GLU A 167 -2.02 -5.20 -19.48
CA GLU A 167 -3.23 -5.21 -20.30
C GLU A 167 -2.90 -4.47 -21.61
N ASN A 168 -3.13 -5.07 -22.78
CA ASN A 168 -2.93 -4.40 -24.07
C ASN A 168 -4.19 -4.37 -24.92
N ASN A 169 -4.47 -3.20 -25.51
CA ASN A 169 -5.57 -2.94 -26.44
C ASN A 169 -5.30 -3.40 -27.88
N GLU A 170 -4.14 -3.99 -28.19
CA GLU A 170 -3.77 -4.30 -29.56
C GLU A 170 -3.83 -5.80 -29.84
N SER A 171 -4.66 -6.15 -30.84
CA SER A 171 -4.38 -7.31 -31.67
C SER A 171 -3.10 -7.08 -32.47
N ALA A 172 -2.37 -8.14 -32.77
CA ALA A 172 -1.24 -8.10 -33.71
C ALA A 172 -1.63 -7.61 -35.13
N SER A 173 -2.92 -7.34 -35.40
CA SER A 173 -3.47 -6.87 -36.67
C SER A 173 -3.98 -5.42 -36.66
N GLY A 174 -3.84 -4.65 -35.58
CA GLY A 174 -4.24 -3.23 -35.53
C GLY A 174 -5.76 -2.98 -35.47
N GLU A 175 -6.57 -4.02 -35.26
CA GLU A 175 -8.00 -3.89 -34.96
C GLU A 175 -8.22 -3.81 -33.44
N HIS A 176 -9.16 -2.95 -33.03
CA HIS A 176 -9.68 -2.90 -31.66
C HIS A 176 -10.40 -4.22 -31.34
N ILE A 177 -9.68 -5.17 -30.74
CA ILE A 177 -10.28 -6.39 -30.19
C ILE A 177 -10.74 -6.08 -28.76
N PRO A 178 -11.97 -6.46 -28.34
CA PRO A 178 -12.34 -6.47 -26.93
C PRO A 178 -11.29 -7.29 -26.18
N LEU A 179 -10.55 -6.67 -25.26
CA LEU A 179 -9.37 -7.23 -24.60
C LEU A 179 -9.59 -8.69 -24.27
N ALA A 180 -9.00 -9.62 -25.03
CA ALA A 180 -8.95 -11.00 -24.61
C ALA A 180 -8.17 -11.07 -23.31
N ARG A 181 -8.39 -12.13 -22.52
CA ARG A 181 -7.38 -12.70 -21.64
C ARG A 181 -6.10 -12.49 -22.41
N ALA A 182 -5.15 -11.77 -21.85
CA ALA A 182 -3.79 -12.07 -22.20
C ALA A 182 -3.57 -13.52 -21.70
N GLU A 183 -4.07 -14.52 -22.44
CA GLU A 183 -3.51 -15.86 -22.41
C GLU A 183 -2.06 -15.77 -22.91
N TRP A 184 -1.72 -14.69 -23.63
CA TRP A 184 -0.43 -14.45 -24.23
C TRP A 184 0.07 -13.04 -23.99
N GLU A 185 1.35 -13.01 -23.62
CA GLU A 185 2.21 -11.88 -23.35
C GLU A 185 2.11 -10.78 -24.43
N VAL A 186 1.95 -9.54 -23.99
CA VAL A 186 2.36 -8.39 -24.81
C VAL A 186 3.58 -7.81 -24.12
N ASP A 187 4.75 -8.14 -24.68
CA ASP A 187 6.12 -7.64 -24.41
C ASP A 187 6.45 -7.02 -23.03
N ASN A 188 7.57 -7.47 -22.43
CA ASN A 188 8.06 -7.06 -21.11
C ASN A 188 7.18 -7.50 -19.92
N THR A 189 6.66 -8.73 -19.94
CA THR A 189 5.71 -9.29 -18.97
C THR A 189 6.33 -10.14 -17.88
N SER A 190 7.65 -10.29 -17.82
CA SER A 190 8.26 -11.11 -16.77
C SER A 190 8.32 -10.39 -15.43
N LYS A 191 8.47 -11.15 -14.34
CA LYS A 191 8.90 -10.62 -13.04
C LYS A 191 10.18 -9.79 -13.15
N ALA A 192 11.14 -10.22 -13.97
CA ALA A 192 12.38 -9.49 -14.17
C ALA A 192 12.13 -8.11 -14.79
N ASP A 193 11.18 -8.00 -15.71
CA ASP A 193 10.81 -6.71 -16.31
C ASP A 193 10.01 -5.84 -15.35
N LEU A 194 9.23 -6.44 -14.42
CA LEU A 194 8.62 -5.70 -13.33
C LEU A 194 9.70 -5.07 -12.44
N ILE A 195 10.69 -5.85 -12.01
CA ILE A 195 11.82 -5.37 -11.21
C ILE A 195 12.56 -4.25 -11.94
N LYS A 196 12.85 -4.40 -13.25
CA LYS A 196 13.46 -3.33 -14.06
C LYS A 196 12.61 -2.06 -14.07
N ALA A 197 11.30 -2.17 -14.27
CA ALA A 197 10.39 -1.02 -14.29
C ALA A 197 10.36 -0.32 -12.92
N ILE A 198 10.27 -1.07 -11.83
CA ILE A 198 10.32 -0.53 -10.46
C ILE A 198 11.64 0.22 -10.24
N ASN A 199 12.78 -0.40 -10.56
CA ASN A 199 14.10 0.20 -10.42
C ASN A 199 14.29 1.44 -11.30
N SER A 200 13.62 1.52 -12.46
CA SER A 200 13.63 2.72 -13.30
C SER A 200 12.95 3.92 -12.62
N GLY A 201 11.93 3.66 -11.81
CA GLY A 201 11.19 4.63 -11.00
C GLY A 201 9.79 4.92 -11.52
N ALA A 202 8.80 4.78 -10.63
CA ALA A 202 7.41 5.13 -10.85
C ALA A 202 6.82 5.82 -9.61
N LEU A 203 5.91 6.76 -9.81
CA LEU A 203 5.16 7.39 -8.73
C LEU A 203 4.15 6.41 -8.13
N ILE A 204 3.44 5.69 -8.99
CA ILE A 204 2.39 4.75 -8.58
C ILE A 204 2.72 3.38 -9.16
N ILE A 205 2.65 2.36 -8.30
CA ILE A 205 2.59 0.97 -8.71
C ILE A 205 1.23 0.45 -8.29
N ARG A 206 0.42 0.02 -9.24
CA ARG A 206 -0.84 -0.67 -8.95
C ARG A 206 -0.75 -2.11 -9.36
N TYR A 207 -1.08 -3.02 -8.45
CA TYR A 207 -1.30 -4.43 -8.73
C TYR A 207 -2.77 -4.80 -8.52
N LEU A 208 -3.35 -5.59 -9.43
CA LEU A 208 -4.68 -6.18 -9.29
C LEU A 208 -4.60 -7.68 -9.58
N GLY A 209 -4.77 -8.53 -8.57
CA GLY A 209 -4.68 -9.97 -8.80
C GLY A 209 -4.71 -10.82 -7.53
N HIS A 210 -4.31 -12.09 -7.64
CA HIS A 210 -4.16 -12.93 -6.46
C HIS A 210 -2.94 -12.50 -5.65
N GLY A 211 -3.06 -12.64 -4.34
CA GLY A 211 -1.99 -12.32 -3.42
C GLY A 211 -2.00 -13.29 -2.25
N THR A 212 -0.85 -13.35 -1.60
CA THR A 212 -0.70 -13.98 -0.28
C THR A 212 -0.15 -12.95 0.69
N SER A 213 0.04 -13.31 1.96
CA SER A 213 0.78 -12.46 2.88
C SER A 213 2.19 -12.15 2.40
N GLY A 214 2.79 -12.93 1.49
CA GLY A 214 4.18 -12.76 1.04
C GLY A 214 4.37 -12.33 -0.41
N SER A 215 3.31 -12.13 -1.21
CA SER A 215 3.47 -12.02 -2.67
C SER A 215 2.27 -11.50 -3.44
N TRP A 216 2.58 -10.98 -4.63
CA TRP A 216 1.70 -10.91 -5.79
C TRP A 216 1.87 -12.15 -6.67
N GLU A 217 0.80 -12.90 -6.89
CA GLU A 217 0.86 -14.24 -7.50
C GLU A 217 0.75 -14.23 -9.03
N ASN A 218 0.32 -13.11 -9.62
CA ASN A 218 0.04 -13.02 -11.06
C ASN A 218 0.82 -11.87 -11.69
N ILE A 219 2.14 -12.02 -11.80
CA ILE A 219 3.01 -11.03 -12.46
C ILE A 219 3.32 -11.44 -13.89
N GLY A 220 3.15 -12.70 -14.28
CA GLY A 220 3.38 -13.14 -15.66
C GLY A 220 3.20 -14.65 -15.79
N LYS A 221 3.03 -15.12 -17.02
CA LYS A 221 3.17 -16.53 -17.40
C LYS A 221 3.97 -16.58 -18.68
N LYS A 222 5.29 -16.73 -18.55
CA LYS A 222 6.14 -17.00 -19.71
C LYS A 222 6.03 -18.46 -20.17
N ASP A 223 5.71 -19.37 -19.25
CA ASP A 223 5.47 -20.79 -19.51
C ASP A 223 4.58 -21.39 -18.40
N VAL A 224 3.88 -22.49 -18.69
CA VAL A 224 2.98 -23.17 -17.75
C VAL A 224 3.66 -23.70 -16.47
N ASP A 225 4.99 -23.74 -16.45
CA ASP A 225 5.81 -24.34 -15.39
C ASP A 225 6.66 -23.35 -14.57
N ILE A 226 6.55 -22.03 -14.82
CA ILE A 226 7.33 -21.01 -14.09
C ILE A 226 6.44 -20.22 -13.12
N ASP A 227 6.75 -20.32 -11.82
CA ASP A 227 6.21 -19.46 -10.76
C ASP A 227 6.82 -18.06 -10.86
N GLU A 228 6.18 -17.16 -11.62
CA GLU A 228 6.59 -15.76 -11.72
C GLU A 228 5.96 -14.85 -10.64
N LYS A 229 5.69 -15.34 -9.42
CA LYS A 229 5.26 -14.45 -8.33
C LYS A 229 6.33 -13.42 -7.96
N PHE A 230 5.91 -12.19 -7.69
CA PHE A 230 6.74 -11.15 -7.10
C PHE A 230 6.52 -11.14 -5.58
N ASN A 231 7.55 -11.47 -4.82
CA ASN A 231 7.45 -11.75 -3.38
C ASN A 231 8.36 -10.83 -2.55
N ILE A 232 8.29 -10.96 -1.23
CA ILE A 232 9.12 -10.23 -0.25
C ILE A 232 10.62 -10.27 -0.61
N GLY A 233 11.14 -11.43 -1.00
CA GLY A 233 12.55 -11.58 -1.39
C GLY A 233 12.91 -10.87 -2.70
N ASP A 234 11.94 -10.58 -3.58
CA ASP A 234 12.18 -9.74 -4.75
C ASP A 234 12.23 -8.24 -4.37
N ILE A 235 11.48 -7.81 -3.34
CA ILE A 235 11.54 -6.44 -2.79
C ILE A 235 12.94 -6.14 -2.26
N ASP A 236 13.57 -7.10 -1.58
CA ASP A 236 14.96 -7.01 -1.09
C ASP A 236 15.99 -6.71 -2.18
N THR A 237 15.67 -7.01 -3.45
CA THR A 237 16.58 -6.82 -4.59
C THR A 237 16.41 -5.48 -5.29
N LEU A 238 15.42 -4.68 -4.89
CA LEU A 238 15.13 -3.41 -5.53
C LEU A 238 16.23 -2.38 -5.28
N THR A 239 16.50 -1.58 -6.31
CA THR A 239 17.51 -0.53 -6.31
C THR A 239 16.87 0.80 -6.71
N VAL A 240 15.73 1.11 -6.07
CA VAL A 240 14.91 2.29 -6.36
C VAL A 240 15.60 3.61 -5.96
N GLY A 241 16.58 3.57 -5.05
CA GLY A 241 17.18 4.78 -4.49
C GLY A 241 16.11 5.68 -3.87
N ASN A 242 16.14 6.98 -4.18
CA ASN A 242 15.16 7.94 -3.64
C ASN A 242 13.81 7.97 -4.42
N LYS A 243 13.52 6.96 -5.25
CA LYS A 243 12.33 6.89 -6.12
C LYS A 243 11.26 5.99 -5.49
N HIS A 244 10.73 6.40 -4.34
CA HIS A 244 9.80 5.56 -3.58
C HIS A 244 8.38 5.66 -4.16
N PRO A 245 7.79 4.57 -4.68
CA PRO A 245 6.44 4.58 -5.23
C PRO A 245 5.37 4.59 -4.13
N PHE A 246 4.17 5.07 -4.46
CA PHE A 246 2.94 4.70 -3.77
C PHE A 246 2.42 3.38 -4.36
N VAL A 247 2.34 2.34 -3.53
CA VAL A 247 1.96 0.99 -3.97
C VAL A 247 0.51 0.71 -3.60
N ILE A 248 -0.30 0.39 -4.62
CA ILE A 248 -1.70 -0.02 -4.49
C ILE A 248 -1.76 -1.52 -4.76
N SER A 249 -1.98 -2.31 -3.71
CA SER A 249 -2.11 -3.76 -3.80
C SER A 249 -3.57 -4.17 -3.70
N ALA A 250 -4.25 -4.33 -4.83
CA ALA A 250 -5.61 -4.86 -4.90
C ALA A 250 -5.57 -6.38 -4.99
N SER A 251 -5.21 -7.03 -3.88
CA SER A 251 -5.03 -8.48 -3.79
C SER A 251 -5.30 -9.00 -2.39
N CYS A 252 -5.45 -10.32 -2.27
CA CYS A 252 -5.71 -10.97 -0.98
C CYS A 252 -4.50 -10.89 -0.05
N SER A 253 -4.74 -10.59 1.23
CA SER A 253 -3.82 -10.77 2.36
C SER A 253 -2.47 -10.02 2.33
N THR A 254 -2.16 -9.25 1.29
CA THR A 254 -0.87 -8.54 1.19
C THR A 254 -0.65 -7.47 2.27
N GLY A 255 -1.73 -7.02 2.94
CA GLY A 255 -1.69 -6.07 4.04
C GLY A 255 -2.05 -6.67 5.40
N SER A 256 -2.02 -8.00 5.54
CA SER A 256 -2.32 -8.66 6.82
C SER A 256 -1.23 -8.35 7.86
N ILE A 257 -1.58 -7.68 8.94
CA ILE A 257 -0.66 -7.43 10.06
C ILE A 257 -0.66 -8.65 10.98
N THR A 258 0.42 -9.42 10.95
CA THR A 258 0.58 -10.72 11.64
C THR A 258 1.99 -10.82 12.27
N PRO A 259 2.33 -11.88 13.02
CA PRO A 259 3.70 -12.05 13.52
C PRO A 259 4.78 -12.11 12.45
N ASP A 260 4.45 -12.59 11.25
CA ASP A 260 5.36 -12.61 10.13
C ASP A 260 5.18 -11.33 9.31
N ILE A 261 6.30 -10.77 8.83
CA ILE A 261 6.30 -9.58 7.97
C ILE A 261 5.50 -9.86 6.70
N ALA A 262 4.47 -9.06 6.48
CA ALA A 262 3.66 -9.14 5.28
C ALA A 262 4.26 -8.34 4.13
N PHE A 263 3.79 -8.64 2.92
CA PHE A 263 4.24 -8.06 1.66
C PHE A 263 4.12 -6.53 1.68
N GLY A 264 3.03 -5.98 2.20
CA GLY A 264 2.82 -4.54 2.33
C GLY A 264 3.75 -3.88 3.35
N GLU A 265 4.09 -4.57 4.43
CA GLU A 265 5.07 -4.09 5.41
C GLU A 265 6.46 -4.05 4.80
N LYS A 266 6.83 -5.07 4.02
CA LYS A 266 8.11 -5.14 3.33
C LYS A 266 8.36 -3.94 2.42
N TRP A 267 7.35 -3.51 1.66
CA TRP A 267 7.42 -2.29 0.83
C TRP A 267 7.67 -0.99 1.61
N LEU A 268 7.32 -0.96 2.91
CA LEU A 268 7.56 0.22 3.75
C LEU A 268 8.95 0.19 4.35
N VAL A 269 9.51 -0.99 4.65
CA VAL A 269 10.82 -1.11 5.31
C VAL A 269 11.97 -0.84 4.34
N ASP A 270 11.90 -1.36 3.11
CA ASP A 270 12.96 -1.21 2.09
C ASP A 270 12.72 -0.06 1.09
#